data_AF-A0A959F8N8-F1
#
_entry.id   AF-A0A959F8N8-F1
#
_cell.length_a   1.000
_cell.length_b   1.000
_cell.length_c   1.000
_cell.angle_alpha   90.00
_cell.angle_beta   90.00
_cell.angle_gamma   90.00
#
_symmetry.space_group_name_H-M   'P 1'
#
loop_
_entity.id
_entity.type
_entity.pdbx_description
1 polymer ?
#
loop_
_entity_poly.entity_id
_entity_poly.type
_entity_poly.pdbx_seq_one_letter_code
_entity_poly.pdbx_strand_id
1 'polypeptide(L)'
;MRYFTLFLLITNCTLSLPGQKVHLHQLKFSDQIREELAAGKLTDPAAAYYYSYIGKYKEALESYEVPLEWGLTEMTAAEKAVFQQYKPVNAYDYLAERTQDEQIVIISEAHHKPQHRVFTRNMLKSLYANGFRYMGIEALTPNYDDEKAYQLDDDLQKRGYPLFSPRTGTYTMEPQMGNMIREAIAMGFQIFGYEGESEAMERDLWQAHQIKRFMDEHPEGKVVIHCGWYHAVESDLPKYEGKEDHYMAYHLKQLTGIDPLTIYQDALTERFVDVESPYYNLVSTNEESVLVNAAGEAFHGKPGTKHFDILLYHPPARYRKNRPSWLYHIPDHTFVAVKHNIVPAGNYPVLVKAYRAEEPAEATPADIIELASPHDKTYLVLKKGKYRVVMADRNGAEWKYDLEFN
;
A
#
# COMPACT_ATOMS: atom_id res chain seq x y z
N MET A 1 -40.54 26.47 59.23
CA MET A 1 -40.73 26.15 57.80
C MET A 1 -39.40 25.66 57.25
N ARG A 2 -39.25 24.35 57.10
CA ARG A 2 -38.02 23.68 56.62
C ARG A 2 -38.20 23.36 55.14
N TYR A 3 -37.30 23.87 54.31
CA TYR A 3 -37.24 23.60 52.87
C TYR A 3 -36.61 22.22 52.63
N PHE A 4 -37.26 21.41 51.80
CA PHE A 4 -36.81 20.09 51.38
C PHE A 4 -35.77 20.21 50.26
N THR A 5 -34.64 19.52 50.42
CA THR A 5 -33.57 19.36 49.43
C THR A 5 -33.99 18.31 48.40
N LEU A 6 -34.05 18.69 47.12
CA LEU A 6 -34.27 17.77 46.00
C LEU A 6 -32.91 17.33 45.44
N PHE A 7 -32.54 16.07 45.65
CA PHE A 7 -31.40 15.44 45.00
C PHE A 7 -31.77 15.08 43.56
N LEU A 8 -31.16 15.75 42.59
CA LEU A 8 -31.26 15.39 41.16
C LEU A 8 -30.22 14.29 40.88
N LEU A 9 -30.66 13.02 40.79
CA LEU A 9 -29.83 11.94 40.26
C LEU A 9 -29.68 12.15 38.75
N ILE A 10 -28.51 12.56 38.30
CA ILE A 10 -28.13 12.50 36.88
C ILE A 10 -27.71 11.05 36.62
N THR A 11 -28.63 10.22 36.13
CA THR A 11 -28.29 8.94 35.53
C THR A 11 -27.54 9.20 34.23
N ASN A 12 -26.23 8.92 34.22
CA ASN A 12 -25.45 8.77 33.00
C ASN A 12 -26.06 7.64 32.16
N CYS A 13 -26.89 8.00 31.20
CA CYS A 13 -27.33 7.10 30.15
C CYS A 13 -26.19 7.05 29.11
N THR A 14 -25.35 6.02 29.19
CA THR A 14 -24.44 5.68 28.09
C THR A 14 -25.29 5.29 26.89
N LEU A 15 -25.49 6.22 25.96
CA LEU A 15 -25.97 5.94 24.61
C LEU A 15 -24.90 5.12 23.90
N SER A 16 -24.94 3.80 24.05
CA SER A 16 -24.30 2.89 23.10
C SER A 16 -25.09 3.00 21.79
N LEU A 17 -24.48 3.56 20.76
CA LEU A 17 -25.00 3.42 19.39
C LEU A 17 -25.11 1.91 19.07
N PRO A 18 -26.17 1.45 18.38
CA PRO A 18 -26.30 0.06 18.01
C PRO A 18 -25.16 -0.32 17.08
N GLY A 19 -24.41 -1.38 17.42
CA GLY A 19 -23.30 -1.89 16.63
C GLY A 19 -23.75 -2.26 15.22
N GLN A 20 -23.42 -1.42 14.25
CA GLN A 20 -23.57 -1.77 12.84
C GLN A 20 -22.60 -2.92 12.56
N LYS A 21 -23.11 -4.05 12.04
CA LYS A 21 -22.26 -5.17 11.65
C LYS A 21 -21.26 -4.70 10.59
N VAL A 22 -19.97 -4.79 10.91
CA VAL A 22 -18.91 -4.53 9.93
C VAL A 22 -18.90 -5.68 8.93
N HIS A 23 -19.14 -5.38 7.65
CA HIS A 23 -19.02 -6.37 6.59
C HIS A 23 -17.54 -6.62 6.30
N LEU A 24 -17.07 -7.84 6.55
CA LEU A 24 -15.67 -8.19 6.31
C LEU A 24 -15.45 -8.62 4.86
N HIS A 25 -14.28 -8.24 4.34
CA HIS A 25 -13.78 -8.76 3.07
C HIS A 25 -13.70 -10.29 3.09
N GLN A 26 -13.86 -10.90 1.93
CA GLN A 26 -13.72 -12.34 1.75
C GLN A 26 -12.43 -12.63 1.00
N LEU A 27 -11.59 -13.49 1.57
CA LEU A 27 -10.39 -13.99 0.88
C LEU A 27 -10.73 -15.19 0.02
N LYS A 28 -9.92 -15.41 -1.00
CA LYS A 28 -9.95 -16.59 -1.86
C LYS A 28 -8.69 -17.41 -1.62
N PHE A 29 -8.82 -18.72 -1.58
CA PHE A 29 -7.66 -19.62 -1.58
C PHE A 29 -6.98 -19.61 -2.96
N SER A 30 -5.70 -19.94 -3.03
CA SER A 30 -4.89 -19.85 -4.25
C SER A 30 -5.44 -20.67 -5.40
N ASP A 31 -6.05 -21.82 -5.13
CA ASP A 31 -6.69 -22.63 -6.16
C ASP A 31 -8.05 -22.08 -6.59
N GLN A 32 -8.84 -21.48 -5.69
CA GLN A 32 -10.05 -20.76 -6.07
C GLN A 32 -9.72 -19.59 -7.00
N ILE A 33 -8.62 -18.87 -6.72
CA ILE A 33 -8.13 -17.81 -7.60
C ILE A 33 -7.79 -18.40 -8.99
N ARG A 34 -7.04 -19.51 -9.05
CA ARG A 34 -6.73 -20.20 -10.33
C ARG A 34 -7.97 -20.66 -11.08
N GLU A 35 -8.91 -21.29 -10.38
CA GLU A 35 -10.14 -21.83 -10.96
C GLU A 35 -11.05 -20.71 -11.50
N GLU A 36 -11.22 -19.64 -10.74
CA GLU A 36 -12.01 -18.49 -11.16
C GLU A 36 -11.36 -17.73 -12.31
N LEU A 37 -10.03 -17.60 -12.31
CA LEU A 37 -9.28 -17.02 -13.43
C LEU A 37 -9.44 -17.86 -14.71
N ALA A 38 -9.22 -19.19 -14.62
CA ALA A 38 -9.39 -20.10 -15.74
C ALA A 38 -10.84 -20.15 -16.27
N ALA A 39 -11.82 -19.91 -15.40
CA ALA A 39 -13.23 -19.82 -15.75
C ALA A 39 -13.67 -18.43 -16.26
N GLY A 40 -12.76 -17.44 -16.34
CA GLY A 40 -13.06 -16.07 -16.75
C GLY A 40 -13.92 -15.27 -15.75
N LYS A 41 -13.96 -15.69 -14.48
CA LYS A 41 -14.68 -15.00 -13.39
C LYS A 41 -13.82 -13.96 -12.69
N LEU A 42 -12.49 -14.08 -12.81
CA LEU A 42 -11.52 -13.07 -12.40
C LEU A 42 -10.74 -12.61 -13.61
N THR A 43 -10.38 -11.32 -13.63
CA THR A 43 -9.38 -10.77 -14.55
C THR A 43 -7.98 -11.01 -13.99
N ASP A 44 -6.95 -10.94 -14.84
CA ASP A 44 -5.55 -11.08 -14.41
C ASP A 44 -5.16 -10.11 -13.28
N PRO A 45 -5.48 -8.79 -13.34
CA PRO A 45 -5.20 -7.88 -12.23
C PRO A 45 -5.88 -8.31 -10.93
N ALA A 46 -7.17 -8.70 -11.00
CA ALA A 46 -7.92 -9.11 -9.82
C ALA A 46 -7.31 -10.36 -9.18
N ALA A 47 -6.89 -11.34 -9.98
CA ALA A 47 -6.19 -12.53 -9.50
C ALA A 47 -4.86 -12.17 -8.81
N ALA A 48 -4.06 -11.29 -9.41
CA ALA A 48 -2.81 -10.79 -8.82
C ALA A 48 -3.04 -10.12 -7.46
N TYR A 49 -4.10 -9.30 -7.32
CA TYR A 49 -4.46 -8.68 -6.04
C TYR A 49 -4.81 -9.74 -5.00
N TYR A 50 -5.68 -10.69 -5.34
CA TYR A 50 -6.07 -11.75 -4.40
C TYR A 50 -4.88 -12.62 -3.97
N TYR A 51 -3.94 -12.93 -4.86
CA TYR A 51 -2.71 -13.64 -4.48
C TYR A 51 -1.88 -12.84 -3.47
N SER A 52 -1.74 -11.53 -3.68
CA SER A 52 -1.02 -10.65 -2.74
C SER A 52 -1.66 -10.65 -1.34
N TYR A 53 -3.00 -10.72 -1.26
CA TYR A 53 -3.75 -10.70 0.00
C TYR A 53 -3.54 -11.96 0.86
N ILE A 54 -3.17 -13.09 0.25
CA ILE A 54 -2.93 -14.36 0.94
C ILE A 54 -1.45 -14.71 1.05
N GLY A 55 -0.56 -13.74 0.80
CA GLY A 55 0.88 -13.92 0.94
C GLY A 55 1.52 -14.75 -0.18
N LYS A 56 0.83 -14.95 -1.31
CA LYS A 56 1.32 -15.63 -2.52
C LYS A 56 1.96 -14.62 -3.48
N TYR A 57 2.97 -13.90 -2.98
CA TYR A 57 3.55 -12.75 -3.68
C TYR A 57 4.21 -13.11 -5.00
N LYS A 58 4.82 -14.30 -5.10
CA LYS A 58 5.41 -14.75 -6.36
C LYS A 58 4.32 -14.97 -7.42
N GLU A 59 3.25 -15.67 -7.06
CA GLU A 59 2.10 -15.89 -7.93
C GLU A 59 1.41 -14.56 -8.32
N ALA A 60 1.40 -13.56 -7.43
CA ALA A 60 0.89 -12.23 -7.76
C ALA A 60 1.70 -11.57 -8.89
N LEU A 61 3.04 -11.62 -8.82
CA LEU A 61 3.94 -11.08 -9.86
C LEU A 61 3.88 -11.85 -11.18
N GLU A 62 3.63 -13.16 -11.12
CA GLU A 62 3.50 -14.02 -12.29
C GLU A 62 2.10 -13.93 -12.95
N SER A 63 1.14 -13.22 -12.34
CA SER A 63 -0.24 -13.15 -12.83
C SER A 63 -0.52 -11.91 -13.69
N TYR A 64 0.06 -10.76 -13.35
CA TYR A 64 -0.28 -9.50 -14.01
C TYR A 64 0.84 -8.47 -13.90
N GLU A 65 1.02 -7.69 -14.96
CA GLU A 65 1.86 -6.49 -15.01
C GLU A 65 1.12 -5.44 -15.86
N VAL A 66 1.17 -4.16 -15.48
CA VAL A 66 0.83 -3.08 -16.42
C VAL A 66 1.94 -2.97 -17.47
N PRO A 67 1.68 -2.71 -18.75
CA PRO A 67 2.74 -2.60 -19.75
C PRO A 67 3.83 -1.60 -19.35
N LEU A 68 5.08 -1.92 -19.62
CA LEU A 68 6.17 -0.97 -19.42
C LEU A 68 6.13 0.13 -20.50
N GLU A 69 5.99 1.38 -20.08
CA GLU A 69 5.75 2.53 -20.96
C GLU A 69 6.96 3.48 -21.09
N TRP A 70 6.75 4.60 -21.80
CA TRP A 70 7.65 5.75 -21.89
C TRP A 70 9.05 5.42 -22.43
N GLY A 71 9.09 4.44 -23.33
CA GLY A 71 10.31 3.97 -23.99
C GLY A 71 11.21 3.14 -23.08
N LEU A 72 10.77 2.72 -21.89
CA LEU A 72 11.61 1.98 -20.95
C LEU A 72 11.77 0.50 -21.30
N THR A 73 11.15 0.01 -22.37
CA THR A 73 11.26 -1.37 -22.90
C THR A 73 12.51 -1.61 -23.74
N GLU A 74 13.13 -0.54 -24.23
CA GLU A 74 14.29 -0.62 -25.11
C GLU A 74 15.36 0.41 -24.73
N MET A 75 16.60 0.14 -25.13
CA MET A 75 17.72 1.02 -24.84
C MET A 75 18.72 1.02 -25.99
N THR A 76 18.96 2.19 -26.55
CA THR A 76 19.98 2.42 -27.58
C THR A 76 21.38 2.45 -26.98
N ALA A 77 22.42 2.34 -27.81
CA ALA A 77 23.80 2.43 -27.35
C ALA A 77 24.13 3.82 -26.74
N ALA A 78 23.54 4.90 -27.28
CA ALA A 78 23.71 6.25 -26.75
C ALA A 78 23.05 6.40 -25.38
N GLU A 79 21.81 5.93 -25.23
CA GLU A 79 21.10 5.91 -23.94
C GLU A 79 21.86 5.09 -22.90
N LYS A 80 22.37 3.92 -23.28
CA LYS A 80 23.23 3.10 -22.40
C LYS A 80 24.45 3.87 -21.91
N ALA A 81 25.15 4.57 -22.81
CA ALA A 81 26.34 5.35 -22.45
C ALA A 81 26.03 6.50 -21.47
N VAL A 82 24.86 7.13 -21.62
CA VAL A 82 24.36 8.13 -20.66
C VAL A 82 23.99 7.48 -19.33
N PHE A 83 23.20 6.40 -19.35
CA PHE A 83 22.74 5.71 -18.15
C PHE A 83 23.88 5.17 -17.30
N GLN A 84 24.98 4.72 -17.91
CA GLN A 84 26.18 4.24 -17.20
C GLN A 84 26.87 5.31 -16.32
N GLN A 85 26.54 6.59 -16.52
CA GLN A 85 27.01 7.70 -15.68
C GLN A 85 26.26 7.77 -14.35
N TYR A 86 25.07 7.18 -14.28
CA TYR A 86 24.31 7.08 -13.04
C TYR A 86 24.89 5.99 -12.14
N LYS A 87 24.84 6.22 -10.84
CA LYS A 87 25.27 5.28 -9.80
C LYS A 87 24.14 5.06 -8.79
N PRO A 88 23.92 3.83 -8.35
CA PRO A 88 22.97 3.58 -7.27
C PRO A 88 23.48 4.19 -5.97
N VAL A 89 22.63 4.96 -5.32
CA VAL A 89 22.78 5.41 -3.93
C VAL A 89 21.59 4.90 -3.13
N ASN A 90 21.77 4.73 -1.82
CA ASN A 90 20.70 4.27 -0.93
C ASN A 90 19.47 5.20 -1.06
N ALA A 91 18.32 4.63 -1.43
CA ALA A 91 17.13 5.43 -1.71
C ALA A 91 16.59 6.16 -0.48
N TYR A 92 16.66 5.53 0.69
CA TYR A 92 16.15 6.11 1.93
C TYR A 92 16.98 7.33 2.34
N ASP A 93 18.30 7.25 2.24
CA ASP A 93 19.20 8.37 2.56
C ASP A 93 19.00 9.53 1.56
N TYR A 94 18.99 9.23 0.26
CA TYR A 94 18.78 10.26 -0.77
C TYR A 94 17.44 10.98 -0.59
N LEU A 95 16.36 10.24 -0.36
CA LEU A 95 15.02 10.83 -0.21
C LEU A 95 14.84 11.54 1.14
N ALA A 96 15.52 11.12 2.21
CA ALA A 96 15.51 11.84 3.47
C ALA A 96 16.13 13.24 3.35
N GLU A 97 17.10 13.44 2.44
CA GLU A 97 17.62 14.75 2.09
C GLU A 97 16.68 15.48 1.13
N ARG A 98 16.35 14.86 -0.02
CA ARG A 98 15.55 15.45 -1.10
C ARG A 98 14.20 15.99 -0.64
N THR A 99 13.53 15.33 0.31
CA THR A 99 12.19 15.71 0.77
C THR A 99 12.15 16.88 1.77
N GLN A 100 13.31 17.39 2.23
CA GLN A 100 13.37 18.57 3.10
C GLN A 100 12.83 19.82 2.41
N ASP A 101 13.02 19.94 1.11
CA ASP A 101 12.60 21.10 0.31
C ASP A 101 11.19 20.95 -0.29
N GLU A 102 10.56 19.79 -0.10
CA GLU A 102 9.30 19.44 -0.75
C GLU A 102 8.07 19.74 0.08
N GLN A 103 7.00 20.22 -0.55
CA GLN A 103 5.69 20.40 0.09
C GLN A 103 4.74 19.23 -0.19
N ILE A 104 4.87 18.61 -1.37
CA ILE A 104 4.08 17.46 -1.80
C ILE A 104 5.05 16.40 -2.27
N VAL A 105 4.89 15.17 -1.77
CA VAL A 105 5.60 13.99 -2.28
C VAL A 105 4.57 12.97 -2.71
N ILE A 106 4.63 12.51 -3.95
CA ILE A 106 3.74 11.50 -4.51
C ILE A 106 4.55 10.23 -4.74
N ILE A 107 4.13 9.13 -4.11
CA ILE A 107 4.80 7.82 -4.18
C ILE A 107 3.84 6.82 -4.79
N SER A 108 4.19 6.27 -5.96
CA SER A 108 3.31 5.33 -6.66
C SER A 108 3.44 3.90 -6.13
N GLU A 109 2.45 3.06 -6.38
CA GLU A 109 2.51 1.61 -6.21
C GLU A 109 1.89 0.87 -7.39
N ALA A 110 2.41 -0.30 -7.72
CA ALA A 110 1.63 -1.37 -8.29
C ALA A 110 0.82 -2.11 -7.20
N HIS A 111 -0.50 -2.18 -7.33
CA HIS A 111 -1.37 -2.73 -6.27
C HIS A 111 -1.10 -4.20 -5.92
N HIS A 112 -0.50 -4.97 -6.83
CA HIS A 112 -0.13 -6.37 -6.64
C HIS A 112 1.32 -6.57 -6.15
N LYS A 113 2.09 -5.49 -5.94
CA LYS A 113 3.48 -5.52 -5.45
C LYS A 113 3.61 -4.85 -4.07
N PRO A 114 3.28 -5.55 -2.96
CA PRO A 114 3.35 -4.98 -1.61
C PRO A 114 4.73 -4.47 -1.17
N GLN A 115 5.81 -4.82 -1.88
CA GLN A 115 7.13 -4.20 -1.74
C GLN A 115 7.06 -2.67 -1.80
N HIS A 116 6.22 -2.11 -2.68
CA HIS A 116 6.06 -0.66 -2.83
C HIS A 116 5.47 0.01 -1.58
N ARG A 117 4.55 -0.69 -0.89
CA ARG A 117 3.96 -0.24 0.38
C ARG A 117 4.96 -0.32 1.52
N VAL A 118 5.78 -1.37 1.52
CA VAL A 118 6.88 -1.50 2.48
C VAL A 118 7.89 -0.37 2.31
N PHE A 119 8.22 0.01 1.07
CA PHE A 119 9.09 1.14 0.80
C PHE A 119 8.53 2.45 1.36
N THR A 120 7.28 2.79 1.02
CA THR A 120 6.60 3.99 1.57
C THR A 120 6.57 3.95 3.10
N ARG A 121 6.25 2.79 3.69
CA ARG A 121 6.23 2.61 5.15
C ARG A 121 7.59 2.90 5.79
N ASN A 122 8.68 2.42 5.20
CA ASN A 122 10.04 2.66 5.70
C ASN A 122 10.46 4.13 5.55
N MET A 123 9.88 4.88 4.60
CA MET A 123 10.11 6.32 4.44
C MET A 123 9.39 7.19 5.49
N LEU A 124 8.35 6.68 6.16
CA LEU A 124 7.48 7.47 7.05
C LEU A 124 8.27 8.24 8.11
N LYS A 125 9.29 7.63 8.72
CA LYS A 125 10.10 8.29 9.76
C LYS A 125 10.83 9.53 9.24
N SER A 126 11.46 9.41 8.07
CA SER A 126 12.19 10.52 7.44
C SER A 126 11.23 11.60 6.95
N LEU A 127 10.11 11.20 6.35
CA LEU A 127 9.04 12.12 5.94
C LEU A 127 8.49 12.90 7.15
N TYR A 128 8.19 12.23 8.26
CA TYR A 128 7.72 12.91 9.46
C TYR A 128 8.78 13.86 10.04
N ALA A 129 10.05 13.46 10.06
CA ALA A 129 11.16 14.33 10.47
C ALA A 129 11.28 15.59 9.59
N ASN A 130 10.94 15.48 8.30
CA ASN A 130 10.99 16.56 7.32
C ASN A 130 9.74 17.45 7.27
N GLY A 131 8.83 17.30 8.24
CA GLY A 131 7.66 18.16 8.39
C GLY A 131 6.39 17.67 7.68
N PHE A 132 6.41 16.46 7.11
CA PHE A 132 5.18 15.83 6.61
C PHE A 132 4.27 15.43 7.76
N ARG A 133 3.02 15.86 7.69
CA ARG A 133 1.99 15.60 8.73
C ARG A 133 0.75 14.95 8.18
N TYR A 134 0.56 15.01 6.86
CA TYR A 134 -0.61 14.51 6.18
C TYR A 134 -0.23 13.41 5.20
N MET A 135 -0.99 12.32 5.20
CA MET A 135 -0.82 11.23 4.24
C MET A 135 -2.16 10.92 3.57
N GLY A 136 -2.24 11.24 2.28
CA GLY A 136 -3.34 10.85 1.41
C GLY A 136 -3.11 9.43 0.89
N ILE A 137 -4.13 8.58 0.92
CA ILE A 137 -4.05 7.19 0.44
C ILE A 137 -5.22 6.92 -0.50
N GLU A 138 -4.93 6.56 -1.76
CA GLU A 138 -5.95 6.20 -2.77
C GLU A 138 -6.83 5.03 -2.32
N ALA A 139 -6.26 4.06 -1.62
CA ALA A 139 -6.99 2.89 -1.12
C ALA A 139 -8.18 3.25 -0.20
N LEU A 140 -8.22 4.48 0.32
CA LEU A 140 -9.25 4.97 1.22
C LEU A 140 -10.22 5.84 0.43
N THR A 141 -11.48 5.42 0.39
CA THR A 141 -12.54 6.22 -0.23
C THR A 141 -13.10 7.22 0.77
N PRO A 142 -12.90 8.53 0.57
CA PRO A 142 -13.64 9.54 1.28
C PRO A 142 -15.09 9.53 0.81
N ASN A 143 -16.02 9.51 1.75
CA ASN A 143 -17.44 9.57 1.41
C ASN A 143 -17.88 11.04 1.34
N TYR A 144 -18.00 11.58 0.13
CA TYR A 144 -18.47 12.95 -0.08
C TYR A 144 -19.95 13.04 -0.49
N ASP A 145 -20.52 11.99 -1.10
CA ASP A 145 -21.80 12.09 -1.82
C ASP A 145 -22.93 11.16 -1.32
N ASP A 146 -22.65 10.04 -0.64
CA ASP A 146 -23.69 9.18 -0.06
C ASP A 146 -23.25 8.42 1.20
N GLU A 147 -23.57 8.99 2.37
CA GLU A 147 -23.37 8.41 3.72
C GLU A 147 -23.90 6.97 3.87
N LYS A 148 -24.82 6.51 3.01
CA LYS A 148 -25.44 5.18 3.10
C LYS A 148 -24.79 4.12 2.22
N ALA A 149 -24.08 4.51 1.15
CA ALA A 149 -23.45 3.56 0.22
C ALA A 149 -22.10 3.04 0.73
N TYR A 150 -21.25 3.93 1.25
CA TYR A 150 -19.92 3.59 1.77
C TYR A 150 -19.56 4.48 2.96
N GLN A 151 -19.81 4.06 4.20
CA GLN A 151 -19.44 4.90 5.35
C GLN A 151 -17.92 5.13 5.37
N LEU A 152 -17.50 6.39 5.25
CA LEU A 152 -16.12 6.79 5.51
C LEU A 152 -15.71 6.24 6.88
N ASP A 153 -14.53 5.64 6.95
CA ASP A 153 -13.97 5.17 8.22
C ASP A 153 -13.44 6.37 9.02
N ASP A 154 -14.36 7.20 9.51
CA ASP A 154 -14.11 8.38 10.34
C ASP A 154 -13.40 8.04 11.67
N ASP A 155 -13.60 6.82 12.15
CA ASP A 155 -12.91 6.28 13.32
C ASP A 155 -11.48 5.79 13.02
N LEU A 156 -11.02 5.72 11.76
CA LEU A 156 -9.70 5.17 11.40
C LEU A 156 -8.56 5.80 12.21
N GLN A 157 -8.50 7.13 12.23
CA GLN A 157 -7.46 7.89 12.92
C GLN A 157 -7.48 7.64 14.43
N LYS A 158 -8.68 7.62 15.04
CA LYS A 158 -8.88 7.43 16.47
C LYS A 158 -8.58 5.99 16.90
N ARG A 159 -8.95 5.03 16.07
CA ARG A 159 -8.81 3.61 16.32
C ARG A 159 -7.38 3.11 16.10
N GLY A 160 -6.64 3.75 15.19
CA GLY A 160 -5.22 3.48 14.95
C GLY A 160 -4.94 2.29 14.04
N TYR A 161 -5.98 1.64 13.50
CA TYR A 161 -5.84 0.51 12.59
C TYR A 161 -7.00 0.43 11.57
N PRO A 162 -6.71 -0.07 10.35
CA PRO A 162 -7.72 -0.29 9.33
C PRO A 162 -8.55 -1.54 9.62
N LEU A 163 -9.80 -1.51 9.19
CA LEU A 163 -10.66 -2.69 9.20
C LEU A 163 -10.42 -3.53 7.96
N PHE A 164 -10.56 -4.84 8.11
CA PHE A 164 -10.61 -5.82 7.03
C PHE A 164 -11.98 -5.76 6.33
N SER A 165 -12.37 -4.58 5.88
CA SER A 165 -13.71 -4.25 5.42
C SER A 165 -13.68 -3.25 4.26
N PRO A 166 -14.63 -3.33 3.30
CA PRO A 166 -14.82 -2.29 2.30
C PRO A 166 -15.05 -0.90 2.92
N ARG A 167 -15.49 -0.83 4.19
CA ARG A 167 -15.61 0.42 4.95
C ARG A 167 -14.31 1.22 4.97
N THR A 168 -13.17 0.56 5.19
CA THR A 168 -11.87 1.25 5.18
C THR A 168 -11.31 1.33 3.76
N GLY A 169 -11.47 0.27 2.97
CA GLY A 169 -11.00 0.25 1.57
C GLY A 169 -10.76 -1.17 1.07
N THR A 170 -10.69 -1.35 -0.25
CA THR A 170 -10.46 -2.69 -0.84
C THR A 170 -9.01 -3.13 -0.68
N TYR A 171 -8.05 -2.23 -0.90
CA TYR A 171 -6.63 -2.59 -0.83
C TYR A 171 -6.11 -2.78 0.61
N THR A 172 -6.90 -2.44 1.63
CA THR A 172 -6.58 -2.71 3.04
C THR A 172 -6.72 -4.19 3.40
N MET A 173 -7.21 -5.03 2.48
CA MET A 173 -7.11 -6.50 2.59
C MET A 173 -5.65 -6.99 2.63
N GLU A 174 -4.75 -6.26 1.98
CA GLU A 174 -3.36 -6.63 1.92
C GLU A 174 -2.64 -6.19 3.21
N PRO A 175 -1.92 -7.10 3.89
CA PRO A 175 -1.31 -6.78 5.18
C PRO A 175 -0.35 -5.59 5.19
N GLN A 176 0.46 -5.38 4.14
CA GLN A 176 1.43 -4.29 4.13
C GLN A 176 0.79 -2.91 3.96
N MET A 177 -0.34 -2.78 3.25
CA MET A 177 -1.18 -1.57 3.27
C MET A 177 -1.65 -1.29 4.70
N GLY A 178 -2.17 -2.33 5.37
CA GLY A 178 -2.64 -2.19 6.75
C GLY A 178 -1.55 -1.79 7.74
N ASN A 179 -0.34 -2.35 7.59
CA ASN A 179 0.81 -2.02 8.41
C ASN A 179 1.34 -0.60 8.15
N MET A 180 1.33 -0.14 6.89
CA MET A 180 1.69 1.24 6.54
C MET A 180 0.76 2.25 7.21
N ILE A 181 -0.56 2.05 7.14
CA ILE A 181 -1.56 2.92 7.78
C ILE A 181 -1.37 2.96 9.30
N ARG A 182 -1.18 1.79 9.96
CA ARG A 182 -0.92 1.72 11.40
C ARG A 182 0.31 2.52 11.81
N GLU A 183 1.41 2.34 11.08
CA GLU A 183 2.67 3.01 11.39
C GLU A 183 2.58 4.52 11.16
N ALA A 184 1.91 4.95 10.09
CA ALA A 184 1.68 6.37 9.83
C ALA A 184 0.84 7.02 10.95
N ILE A 185 -0.27 6.41 11.36
CA ILE A 185 -1.09 6.92 12.47
C ILE A 185 -0.30 6.94 13.79
N ALA A 186 0.41 5.85 14.11
CA ALA A 186 1.21 5.76 15.34
C ALA A 186 2.34 6.79 15.39
N MET A 187 2.86 7.20 14.23
CA MET A 187 3.87 8.26 14.10
C MET A 187 3.29 9.67 14.19
N GLY A 188 1.96 9.82 14.07
CA GLY A 188 1.25 11.08 14.17
C GLY A 188 0.90 11.72 12.82
N PHE A 189 0.94 10.96 11.72
CA PHE A 189 0.31 11.41 10.47
C PHE A 189 -1.21 11.45 10.65
N GLN A 190 -1.84 12.49 10.11
CA GLN A 190 -3.28 12.50 9.87
C GLN A 190 -3.52 11.90 8.47
N ILE A 191 -4.30 10.83 8.44
CA ILE A 191 -4.62 10.08 7.22
C ILE A 191 -5.88 10.65 6.60
N PHE A 192 -5.90 10.78 5.27
CA PHE A 192 -7.11 11.08 4.52
C PHE A 192 -7.21 10.22 3.25
N GLY A 193 -8.44 9.96 2.84
CA GLY A 193 -8.72 9.40 1.53
C GLY A 193 -9.01 10.50 0.51
N TYR A 194 -8.72 10.23 -0.75
CA TYR A 194 -9.04 11.15 -1.85
C TYR A 194 -9.68 10.45 -3.07
N GLU A 195 -9.91 9.13 -2.98
CA GLU A 195 -10.57 8.36 -4.02
C GLU A 195 -12.04 8.76 -4.21
N GLY A 196 -12.59 8.53 -5.39
CA GLY A 196 -14.01 8.75 -5.62
C GLY A 196 -14.35 8.74 -7.09
N GLU A 197 -15.65 8.79 -7.35
CA GLU A 197 -16.18 8.84 -8.70
C GLU A 197 -17.05 10.10 -8.84
N SER A 198 -16.96 10.74 -10.00
CA SER A 198 -17.82 11.87 -10.38
C SER A 198 -18.32 11.63 -11.79
N GLU A 199 -19.64 11.76 -12.02
CA GLU A 199 -20.18 11.68 -13.38
C GLU A 199 -19.76 12.86 -14.26
N ALA A 200 -19.40 13.99 -13.65
CA ALA A 200 -19.10 15.24 -14.35
C ALA A 200 -17.60 15.48 -14.56
N MET A 201 -16.73 14.70 -13.90
CA MET A 201 -15.29 14.97 -13.83
C MET A 201 -14.50 13.68 -13.98
N GLU A 202 -13.42 13.73 -14.77
CA GLU A 202 -12.47 12.63 -14.87
C GLU A 202 -11.85 12.34 -13.50
N ARG A 203 -11.63 11.05 -13.21
CA ARG A 203 -11.27 10.56 -11.87
C ARG A 203 -10.01 11.21 -11.29
N ASP A 204 -8.96 11.44 -12.08
CA ASP A 204 -7.71 11.99 -11.54
C ASP A 204 -7.81 13.49 -11.29
N LEU A 205 -8.56 14.20 -12.11
CA LEU A 205 -8.89 15.60 -11.84
C LEU A 205 -9.70 15.70 -10.54
N TRP A 206 -10.66 14.79 -10.32
CA TRP A 206 -11.42 14.70 -9.08
C TRP A 206 -10.51 14.44 -7.87
N GLN A 207 -9.67 13.40 -7.94
CA GLN A 207 -8.70 13.09 -6.89
C GLN A 207 -7.81 14.29 -6.55
N ALA A 208 -7.30 15.00 -7.57
CA ALA A 208 -6.49 16.19 -7.38
C ALA A 208 -7.25 17.33 -6.66
N HIS A 209 -8.53 17.54 -7.00
CA HIS A 209 -9.39 18.49 -6.29
C HIS A 209 -9.60 18.11 -4.82
N GLN A 210 -9.79 16.83 -4.50
CA GLN A 210 -9.98 16.39 -3.11
C GLN A 210 -8.70 16.56 -2.30
N ILE A 211 -7.53 16.27 -2.88
CA ILE A 211 -6.23 16.52 -2.25
C ILE A 211 -6.04 18.02 -2.01
N LYS A 212 -6.28 18.86 -3.03
CA LYS A 212 -6.16 20.31 -2.90
C LYS A 212 -7.10 20.85 -1.81
N ARG A 213 -8.35 20.39 -1.78
CA ARG A 213 -9.32 20.79 -0.76
C ARG A 213 -8.78 20.47 0.64
N PHE A 214 -8.28 19.26 0.83
CA PHE A 214 -7.69 18.86 2.10
C PHE A 214 -6.51 19.78 2.48
N MET A 215 -5.64 20.11 1.53
CA MET A 215 -4.51 21.03 1.75
C MET A 215 -4.95 22.45 2.12
N ASP A 216 -5.99 22.97 1.46
CA ASP A 216 -6.53 24.30 1.77
C ASP A 216 -7.10 24.37 3.20
N GLU A 217 -7.65 23.26 3.69
CA GLU A 217 -8.16 23.10 5.06
C GLU A 217 -7.04 22.86 6.09
N HIS A 218 -5.83 22.47 5.66
CA HIS A 218 -4.69 22.10 6.52
C HIS A 218 -3.35 22.71 6.04
N PRO A 219 -3.21 24.05 6.06
CA PRO A 219 -2.06 24.75 5.45
C PRO A 219 -0.71 24.57 6.19
N GLU A 220 -0.70 24.05 7.42
CA GLU A 220 0.46 24.02 8.31
C GLU A 220 1.39 22.79 8.19
N GLY A 221 1.13 21.86 7.26
CA GLY A 221 1.91 20.63 7.12
C GLY A 221 2.11 20.19 5.68
N LYS A 222 3.22 19.47 5.44
CA LYS A 222 3.50 18.87 4.13
C LYS A 222 2.71 17.58 3.93
N VAL A 223 2.43 17.25 2.67
CA VAL A 223 1.56 16.14 2.29
C VAL A 223 2.32 15.06 1.53
N VAL A 224 2.14 13.81 1.96
CA VAL A 224 2.55 12.62 1.21
C VAL A 224 1.31 12.02 0.56
N ILE A 225 1.38 11.66 -0.72
CA ILE A 225 0.30 10.98 -1.44
C ILE A 225 0.79 9.60 -1.87
N HIS A 226 0.03 8.56 -1.54
CA HIS A 226 0.32 7.18 -1.94
C HIS A 226 -0.76 6.69 -2.92
N CYS A 227 -0.37 6.45 -4.17
CA CYS A 227 -1.29 6.23 -5.30
C CYS A 227 -0.90 5.07 -6.20
N GLY A 228 -1.83 4.56 -7.00
CA GLY A 228 -1.61 3.52 -8.00
C GLY A 228 -0.90 4.07 -9.24
N TRP A 229 0.12 3.33 -9.70
CA TRP A 229 0.79 3.50 -10.99
C TRP A 229 0.85 4.95 -11.51
N TYR A 230 0.11 5.22 -12.58
CA TYR A 230 0.26 6.39 -13.43
C TYR A 230 -0.32 7.66 -12.81
N HIS A 231 -1.02 7.58 -11.68
CA HIS A 231 -1.46 8.78 -10.94
C HIS A 231 -0.28 9.69 -10.57
N ALA A 232 0.93 9.14 -10.46
CA ALA A 232 2.15 9.90 -10.22
C ALA A 232 2.71 10.63 -11.46
N VAL A 233 2.17 10.45 -12.66
CA VAL A 233 2.66 11.15 -13.86
C VAL A 233 2.33 12.63 -13.74
N GLU A 234 3.35 13.48 -13.71
CA GLU A 234 3.20 14.93 -13.48
C GLU A 234 3.37 15.80 -14.73
N SER A 235 3.78 15.20 -15.86
CA SER A 235 3.88 15.92 -17.13
C SER A 235 2.50 16.11 -17.77
N ASP A 236 2.46 16.94 -18.82
CA ASP A 236 1.29 17.15 -19.69
C ASP A 236 0.98 15.95 -20.62
N LEU A 237 1.34 14.73 -20.22
CA LEU A 237 1.07 13.54 -21.01
C LEU A 237 -0.45 13.26 -20.94
N PRO A 238 -1.19 13.26 -22.06
CA PRO A 238 -2.59 12.87 -22.04
C PRO A 238 -2.72 11.35 -21.84
N LYS A 239 -3.72 10.93 -21.07
CA LYS A 239 -4.06 9.52 -20.85
C LYS A 239 -4.50 8.81 -22.12
N TYR A 240 -5.16 9.55 -23.00
CA TYR A 240 -5.73 9.04 -24.24
C TYR A 240 -5.37 9.96 -25.39
N GLU A 241 -5.00 9.36 -26.53
CA GLU A 241 -4.69 10.11 -27.73
C GLU A 241 -5.87 11.01 -28.13
N GLY A 242 -5.59 12.30 -28.35
CA GLY A 242 -6.58 13.29 -28.75
C GLY A 242 -7.52 13.77 -27.64
N LYS A 243 -7.26 13.44 -26.37
CA LYS A 243 -7.98 13.98 -25.20
C LYS A 243 -7.10 14.87 -24.33
N GLU A 244 -7.73 15.71 -23.52
CA GLU A 244 -7.07 16.57 -22.52
C GLU A 244 -7.14 15.97 -21.10
N ASP A 245 -7.49 14.68 -20.98
CA ASP A 245 -7.48 13.97 -19.70
C ASP A 245 -6.03 13.68 -19.30
N HIS A 246 -5.60 14.16 -18.14
CA HIS A 246 -4.25 13.97 -17.61
C HIS A 246 -4.28 13.19 -16.28
N TYR A 247 -3.09 12.93 -15.75
CA TYR A 247 -2.94 12.18 -14.51
C TYR A 247 -3.03 13.05 -13.26
N MET A 248 -3.27 12.41 -12.11
CA MET A 248 -3.57 13.09 -10.85
C MET A 248 -2.45 14.07 -10.44
N ALA A 249 -1.18 13.67 -10.52
CA ALA A 249 -0.06 14.54 -10.16
C ALA A 249 0.02 15.79 -11.05
N TYR A 250 -0.22 15.66 -12.36
CA TYR A 250 -0.31 16.80 -13.27
C TYR A 250 -1.42 17.76 -12.84
N HIS A 251 -2.64 17.25 -12.63
CA HIS A 251 -3.76 18.08 -12.20
C HIS A 251 -3.50 18.76 -10.86
N LEU A 252 -2.93 18.04 -9.89
CA LEU A 252 -2.60 18.58 -8.58
C LEU A 252 -1.58 19.72 -8.68
N LYS A 253 -0.55 19.57 -9.52
CA LYS A 253 0.43 20.61 -9.83
C LYS A 253 -0.22 21.86 -10.41
N GLN A 254 -1.13 21.71 -11.38
CA GLN A 254 -1.85 22.84 -11.97
C GLN A 254 -2.78 23.54 -10.96
N LEU A 255 -3.47 22.77 -10.14
CA LEU A 255 -4.46 23.29 -9.18
C LEU A 255 -3.81 24.01 -7.99
N THR A 256 -2.65 23.54 -7.53
CA THR A 256 -1.96 24.08 -6.35
C THR A 256 -0.86 25.07 -6.70
N GLY A 257 -0.31 25.01 -7.91
CA GLY A 257 0.89 25.75 -8.30
C GLY A 257 2.17 25.23 -7.62
N ILE A 258 2.10 24.09 -6.92
CA ILE A 258 3.23 23.43 -6.26
C ILE A 258 3.74 22.32 -7.17
N ASP A 259 5.05 22.30 -7.40
CA ASP A 259 5.71 21.20 -8.10
C ASP A 259 5.89 20.02 -7.14
N PRO A 260 5.22 18.87 -7.32
CA PRO A 260 5.35 17.74 -6.41
C PRO A 260 6.58 16.90 -6.74
N LEU A 261 7.32 16.44 -5.73
CA LEU A 261 8.29 15.36 -5.97
C LEU A 261 7.55 14.05 -6.27
N THR A 262 7.72 13.52 -7.48
CA THR A 262 7.08 12.26 -7.91
C THR A 262 8.05 11.08 -7.95
N ILE A 263 7.68 9.98 -7.29
CA ILE A 263 8.49 8.76 -7.16
C ILE A 263 7.71 7.59 -7.74
N TYR A 264 8.18 7.07 -8.87
CA TYR A 264 7.56 5.94 -9.56
C TYR A 264 8.31 4.63 -9.28
N GLN A 265 7.59 3.61 -8.82
CA GLN A 265 8.20 2.36 -8.34
C GLN A 265 8.15 1.18 -9.33
N ASP A 266 7.28 1.20 -10.35
CA ASP A 266 6.97 -0.01 -11.13
C ASP A 266 7.77 -0.16 -12.45
N ALA A 267 8.76 0.71 -12.67
CA ALA A 267 9.59 0.69 -13.89
C ALA A 267 10.92 -0.07 -13.72
N LEU A 268 11.57 0.04 -12.55
CA LEU A 268 12.88 -0.54 -12.27
C LEU A 268 12.77 -1.60 -11.16
N THR A 269 11.93 -2.60 -11.41
CA THR A 269 11.65 -3.73 -10.52
C THR A 269 11.60 -5.03 -11.32
N GLU A 270 11.66 -6.19 -10.65
CA GLU A 270 11.40 -7.50 -11.26
C GLU A 270 10.02 -7.53 -11.94
N ARG A 271 9.97 -8.15 -13.13
CA ARG A 271 8.75 -8.35 -13.93
C ARG A 271 8.79 -9.76 -14.54
N PHE A 272 7.67 -10.48 -14.49
CA PHE A 272 7.61 -11.90 -14.93
C PHE A 272 6.68 -12.13 -16.12
N VAL A 273 5.63 -11.32 -16.26
CA VAL A 273 4.63 -11.46 -17.33
C VAL A 273 4.98 -10.60 -18.54
N ASP A 274 5.62 -9.46 -18.28
CA ASP A 274 6.02 -8.47 -19.29
C ASP A 274 7.54 -8.28 -19.27
N VAL A 275 8.07 -7.58 -20.27
CA VAL A 275 9.51 -7.33 -20.42
C VAL A 275 10.06 -6.51 -19.25
N GLU A 276 11.20 -6.95 -18.72
CA GLU A 276 12.00 -6.15 -17.79
C GLU A 276 12.71 -5.02 -18.51
N SER A 277 12.77 -3.85 -17.88
CA SER A 277 13.47 -2.72 -18.46
C SER A 277 14.97 -3.05 -18.68
N PRO A 278 15.56 -2.81 -19.86
CA PRO A 278 17.01 -2.89 -20.03
C PRO A 278 17.79 -1.96 -19.08
N TYR A 279 17.16 -0.89 -18.57
CA TYR A 279 17.74 -0.02 -17.54
C TYR A 279 17.86 -0.76 -16.20
N TYR A 280 16.83 -1.50 -15.80
CA TYR A 280 16.82 -2.32 -14.59
C TYR A 280 17.96 -3.36 -14.61
N ASN A 281 18.14 -4.03 -15.74
CA ASN A 281 19.16 -5.07 -15.95
C ASN A 281 20.62 -4.57 -15.89
N LEU A 282 20.85 -3.26 -15.95
CA LEU A 282 22.19 -2.66 -15.84
C LEU A 282 22.54 -2.22 -14.43
N VAL A 283 21.58 -2.20 -13.49
CA VAL A 283 21.82 -1.81 -12.11
C VAL A 283 22.36 -3.02 -11.33
N SER A 284 23.47 -2.83 -10.62
CA SER A 284 24.10 -3.87 -9.82
C SER A 284 24.20 -3.46 -8.35
N THR A 285 23.12 -3.69 -7.60
CA THR A 285 23.04 -3.45 -6.16
C THR A 285 22.00 -4.40 -5.53
N ASN A 286 22.06 -4.59 -4.22
CA ASN A 286 21.07 -5.39 -3.46
C ASN A 286 20.23 -4.51 -2.50
N GLU A 287 20.24 -3.19 -2.72
CA GLU A 287 19.53 -2.20 -1.88
C GLU A 287 18.54 -1.41 -2.74
N GLU A 288 17.41 -1.01 -2.17
CA GLU A 288 16.53 -0.03 -2.79
C GLU A 288 17.33 1.25 -3.08
N SER A 289 17.34 1.67 -4.34
CA SER A 289 18.28 2.68 -4.81
C SER A 289 17.63 3.76 -5.66
N VAL A 290 18.10 4.99 -5.49
CA VAL A 290 17.94 6.05 -6.49
C VAL A 290 19.21 6.06 -7.33
N LEU A 291 19.05 6.15 -8.65
CA LEU A 291 20.19 6.24 -9.56
C LEU A 291 20.51 7.72 -9.75
N VAL A 292 21.72 8.15 -9.40
CA VAL A 292 22.14 9.56 -9.46
C VAL A 292 23.37 9.75 -10.34
N ASN A 293 23.40 10.83 -11.12
CA ASN A 293 24.58 11.18 -11.91
C ASN A 293 25.58 12.03 -11.08
N ALA A 294 26.71 12.41 -11.68
CA ALA A 294 27.74 13.20 -10.99
C ALA A 294 27.31 14.63 -10.62
N ALA A 295 26.21 15.14 -11.20
CA ALA A 295 25.61 16.42 -10.85
C ALA A 295 24.59 16.30 -9.71
N GLY A 296 24.31 15.09 -9.21
CA GLY A 296 23.33 14.82 -8.17
C GLY A 296 21.90 14.66 -8.68
N GLU A 297 21.70 14.64 -10.01
CA GLU A 297 20.37 14.50 -10.61
C GLU A 297 19.94 13.03 -10.61
N ALA A 298 18.70 12.78 -10.18
CA ALA A 298 18.11 11.46 -10.20
C ALA A 298 17.69 11.05 -11.62
N PHE A 299 17.82 9.75 -11.91
CA PHE A 299 17.33 9.17 -13.15
C PHE A 299 15.79 9.18 -13.17
N HIS A 300 15.24 9.86 -14.17
CA HIS A 300 13.80 10.02 -14.38
C HIS A 300 13.32 9.45 -15.72
N GLY A 301 14.12 8.60 -16.37
CA GLY A 301 13.81 8.03 -17.68
C GLY A 301 14.64 8.63 -18.82
N LYS A 302 14.12 8.54 -20.04
CA LYS A 302 14.83 8.96 -21.25
C LYS A 302 14.70 10.48 -21.45
N PRO A 303 15.65 11.11 -22.16
CA PRO A 303 15.48 12.49 -22.60
C PRO A 303 14.16 12.68 -23.34
N GLY A 304 13.34 13.64 -22.91
CA GLY A 304 12.03 13.91 -23.49
C GLY A 304 10.86 13.11 -22.88
N THR A 305 11.11 12.21 -21.93
CA THR A 305 10.06 11.44 -21.22
C THR A 305 10.04 11.71 -19.71
N LYS A 306 10.30 12.98 -19.31
CA LYS A 306 10.29 13.39 -17.91
C LYS A 306 8.84 13.43 -17.37
N HIS A 307 8.31 12.25 -17.07
CA HIS A 307 6.98 12.03 -16.51
C HIS A 307 6.98 11.97 -14.98
N PHE A 308 8.15 11.72 -14.40
CA PHE A 308 8.40 11.64 -12.96
C PHE A 308 9.71 12.36 -12.63
N ASP A 309 9.96 12.62 -11.36
CA ASP A 309 11.27 13.08 -10.89
C ASP A 309 12.22 11.92 -10.56
N ILE A 310 11.69 10.77 -10.10
CA ILE A 310 12.50 9.62 -9.67
C ILE A 310 11.88 8.32 -10.15
N LEU A 311 12.67 7.50 -10.86
CA LEU A 311 12.41 6.07 -11.03
C LEU A 311 13.16 5.29 -9.96
N LEU A 312 12.42 4.68 -9.03
CA LEU A 312 12.99 3.94 -7.91
C LEU A 312 13.39 2.53 -8.34
N TYR A 313 14.62 2.13 -8.02
CA TYR A 313 15.10 0.77 -8.23
C TYR A 313 14.79 -0.13 -7.02
N HIS A 314 14.15 -1.27 -7.28
CA HIS A 314 13.92 -2.34 -6.31
C HIS A 314 14.78 -3.56 -6.68
N PRO A 315 15.69 -4.04 -5.81
CA PRO A 315 16.53 -5.20 -6.12
C PRO A 315 15.69 -6.50 -6.22
N PRO A 316 16.18 -7.52 -6.96
CA PRO A 316 15.54 -8.82 -7.02
C PRO A 316 15.24 -9.42 -5.64
N ALA A 317 14.00 -9.87 -5.43
CA ALA A 317 13.55 -10.41 -4.16
C ALA A 317 14.18 -11.78 -3.88
N ARG A 318 14.87 -11.88 -2.74
CA ARG A 318 15.42 -13.16 -2.26
C ARG A 318 14.46 -13.84 -1.30
N TYR A 319 14.14 -15.10 -1.56
CA TYR A 319 13.19 -15.85 -0.75
C TYR A 319 13.86 -16.67 0.33
N ARG A 320 13.35 -16.56 1.56
CA ARG A 320 13.67 -17.44 2.69
C ARG A 320 12.38 -17.85 3.37
N LYS A 321 12.23 -19.15 3.68
CA LYS A 321 11.00 -19.69 4.30
C LYS A 321 9.73 -19.30 3.52
N ASN A 322 9.84 -19.28 2.18
CA ASN A 322 8.81 -18.88 1.22
C ASN A 322 8.32 -17.43 1.36
N ARG A 323 9.13 -16.53 1.94
CA ARG A 323 8.81 -15.10 2.06
C ARG A 323 9.91 -14.26 1.40
N PRO A 324 9.56 -13.18 0.69
CA PRO A 324 10.52 -12.30 0.01
C PRO A 324 11.30 -11.41 0.99
N SER A 325 12.50 -10.99 0.58
CA SER A 325 13.45 -10.21 1.40
C SER A 325 12.92 -8.90 1.93
N TRP A 326 12.14 -8.19 1.12
CA TRP A 326 11.55 -6.92 1.53
C TRP A 326 10.58 -7.06 2.71
N LEU A 327 10.06 -8.26 3.04
CA LEU A 327 9.23 -8.44 4.25
C LEU A 327 10.03 -8.53 5.55
N TYR A 328 11.25 -9.09 5.52
CA TYR A 328 12.01 -9.44 6.71
C TYR A 328 13.31 -8.66 6.90
N HIS A 329 13.69 -7.81 5.94
CA HIS A 329 14.74 -6.80 6.14
C HIS A 329 14.23 -5.51 6.77
N ILE A 330 12.94 -5.45 7.10
CA ILE A 330 12.33 -4.38 7.88
C ILE A 330 12.80 -4.49 9.34
N PRO A 331 13.17 -3.39 10.00
CA PRO A 331 13.51 -3.40 11.42
C PRO A 331 12.46 -4.14 12.27
N ASP A 332 12.95 -4.92 13.23
CA ASP A 332 12.16 -5.68 14.21
C ASP A 332 11.24 -6.79 13.68
N HIS A 333 11.21 -7.04 12.37
CA HIS A 333 10.45 -8.15 11.78
C HIS A 333 11.27 -9.45 11.80
N THR A 334 10.60 -10.56 12.10
CA THR A 334 11.25 -11.88 12.14
C THR A 334 10.30 -12.96 11.64
N PHE A 335 10.89 -14.10 11.29
CA PHE A 335 10.16 -15.29 10.87
C PHE A 335 9.54 -16.00 12.07
N VAL A 336 8.24 -16.21 12.02
CA VAL A 336 7.47 -16.92 13.04
C VAL A 336 6.90 -18.20 12.45
N ALA A 337 7.23 -19.34 13.08
CA ALA A 337 6.69 -20.65 12.70
C ALA A 337 5.21 -20.76 13.12
N VAL A 338 4.39 -21.36 12.25
CA VAL A 338 2.98 -21.63 12.54
C VAL A 338 2.83 -22.95 13.29
N LYS A 339 1.87 -23.04 14.22
CA LYS A 339 1.54 -24.27 14.94
C LYS A 339 0.68 -25.22 14.09
N HIS A 340 1.30 -26.02 13.23
CA HIS A 340 0.59 -26.95 12.33
C HIS A 340 -0.24 -28.01 13.06
N ASN A 341 0.17 -28.43 14.26
CA ASN A 341 -0.42 -29.55 14.99
C ASN A 341 -1.85 -29.29 15.53
N ILE A 342 -2.35 -28.06 15.44
CA ILE A 342 -3.72 -27.72 15.86
C ILE A 342 -4.75 -27.95 14.76
N VAL A 343 -4.30 -28.08 13.49
CA VAL A 343 -5.18 -28.26 12.33
C VAL A 343 -5.13 -29.73 11.90
N PRO A 344 -6.28 -30.43 11.80
CA PRO A 344 -6.31 -31.79 11.29
C PRO A 344 -5.83 -31.85 9.82
N ALA A 345 -5.13 -32.92 9.45
CA ALA A 345 -4.50 -33.02 8.13
C ALA A 345 -5.48 -32.90 6.95
N GLY A 346 -6.74 -33.29 7.13
CA GLY A 346 -7.79 -33.21 6.09
C GLY A 346 -8.42 -31.83 5.90
N ASN A 347 -8.06 -30.83 6.71
CA ASN A 347 -8.61 -29.47 6.63
C ASN A 347 -7.75 -28.50 5.82
N TYR A 348 -6.61 -28.94 5.29
CA TYR A 348 -5.80 -28.12 4.40
C TYR A 348 -6.42 -28.03 3.00
N PRO A 349 -6.25 -26.90 2.27
CA PRO A 349 -5.46 -25.74 2.66
C PRO A 349 -6.15 -24.85 3.70
N VAL A 350 -5.34 -24.07 4.42
CA VAL A 350 -5.82 -23.11 5.43
C VAL A 350 -5.19 -21.73 5.23
N LEU A 351 -5.97 -20.68 5.47
CA LEU A 351 -5.48 -19.31 5.60
C LEU A 351 -5.10 -19.05 7.04
N VAL A 352 -3.87 -18.59 7.26
CA VAL A 352 -3.33 -18.20 8.56
C VAL A 352 -3.27 -16.69 8.62
N LYS A 353 -4.00 -16.11 9.56
CA LYS A 353 -4.11 -14.66 9.78
C LYS A 353 -3.56 -14.33 11.17
N ALA A 354 -2.58 -13.45 11.24
CA ALA A 354 -2.02 -12.98 12.52
C ALA A 354 -2.54 -11.58 12.85
N TYR A 355 -3.44 -11.48 13.83
CA TYR A 355 -3.97 -10.20 14.32
C TYR A 355 -3.14 -9.75 15.52
N ARG A 356 -2.87 -8.45 15.67
CA ARG A 356 -2.29 -7.93 16.91
C ARG A 356 -3.27 -8.18 18.06
N ALA A 357 -2.78 -8.55 19.24
CA ALA A 357 -3.64 -9.02 20.33
C ALA A 357 -4.59 -7.95 20.87
N GLU A 358 -4.20 -6.68 20.77
CA GLU A 358 -5.00 -5.51 21.13
C GLU A 358 -6.09 -5.16 20.11
N GLU A 359 -6.04 -5.75 18.91
CA GLU A 359 -6.97 -5.46 17.82
C GLU A 359 -8.11 -6.49 17.73
N PRO A 360 -9.34 -6.05 17.39
CA PRO A 360 -10.49 -6.93 17.27
C PRO A 360 -10.40 -7.78 15.99
N ALA A 361 -11.33 -8.73 15.82
CA ALA A 361 -11.29 -9.68 14.69
C ALA A 361 -11.52 -9.01 13.32
N GLU A 362 -12.13 -7.83 13.34
CA GLU A 362 -12.46 -7.01 12.19
C GLU A 362 -11.27 -6.17 11.69
N ALA A 363 -10.15 -6.13 12.42
CA ALA A 363 -8.95 -5.41 11.98
C ALA A 363 -8.23 -6.16 10.83
N THR A 364 -7.56 -5.44 9.94
CA THR A 364 -6.70 -6.07 8.93
C THR A 364 -5.56 -6.86 9.60
N PRO A 365 -5.34 -8.15 9.31
CA PRO A 365 -4.22 -8.89 9.91
C PRO A 365 -2.85 -8.24 9.64
N ALA A 366 -1.91 -8.38 10.57
CA ALA A 366 -0.54 -7.91 10.39
C ALA A 366 0.26 -8.73 9.36
N ASP A 367 -0.09 -10.01 9.21
CA ASP A 367 0.37 -10.87 8.12
C ASP A 367 -0.68 -11.96 7.80
N ILE A 368 -0.70 -12.39 6.55
CA ILE A 368 -1.57 -13.47 6.04
C ILE A 368 -0.72 -14.38 5.17
N ILE A 369 -0.86 -15.69 5.38
CA ILE A 369 -0.30 -16.72 4.51
C ILE A 369 -1.33 -17.83 4.25
N GLU A 370 -1.27 -18.44 3.07
CA GLU A 370 -1.91 -19.72 2.83
C GLU A 370 -0.91 -20.87 3.06
N LEU A 371 -1.34 -21.88 3.81
CA LEU A 371 -0.62 -23.15 3.91
C LEU A 371 -1.35 -24.21 3.08
N ALA A 372 -0.67 -24.77 2.09
CA ALA A 372 -1.28 -25.75 1.17
C ALA A 372 -1.44 -27.14 1.80
N SER A 373 -0.62 -27.48 2.79
CA SER A 373 -0.61 -28.80 3.44
C SER A 373 -0.01 -28.73 4.85
N PRO A 374 -0.14 -29.80 5.67
CA PRO A 374 0.54 -29.91 6.96
C PRO A 374 2.07 -29.81 6.88
N HIS A 375 2.66 -29.99 5.69
CA HIS A 375 4.11 -29.95 5.45
C HIS A 375 4.58 -28.64 4.82
N ASP A 376 3.67 -27.72 4.51
CA ASP A 376 4.02 -26.40 4.01
C ASP A 376 4.84 -25.64 5.07
N LYS A 377 6.06 -25.22 4.72
CA LYS A 377 6.99 -24.57 5.64
C LYS A 377 7.00 -23.05 5.46
N THR A 378 5.89 -22.46 5.02
CA THR A 378 5.75 -21.00 4.93
C THR A 378 5.62 -20.40 6.32
N TYR A 379 6.40 -19.35 6.60
CA TYR A 379 6.42 -18.67 7.90
C TYR A 379 5.64 -17.36 7.81
N LEU A 380 5.05 -16.96 8.92
CA LEU A 380 4.61 -15.57 9.10
C LEU A 380 5.86 -14.69 9.24
N VAL A 381 5.75 -13.42 8.84
CA VAL A 381 6.76 -12.39 9.09
C VAL A 381 6.12 -11.28 9.90
N LEU A 382 6.51 -11.19 11.17
CA LEU A 382 5.84 -10.32 12.14
C LEU A 382 6.87 -9.49 12.90
N LYS A 383 6.48 -8.27 13.26
CA LYS A 383 7.16 -7.47 14.28
C LYS A 383 7.04 -8.18 15.64
N LYS A 384 8.02 -8.01 16.52
CA LYS A 384 7.93 -8.44 17.92
C LYS A 384 6.66 -7.91 18.58
N GLY A 385 5.98 -8.77 19.34
CA GLY A 385 4.72 -8.42 19.98
C GLY A 385 3.83 -9.61 20.31
N LYS A 386 2.56 -9.29 20.62
CA LYS A 386 1.51 -10.24 20.98
C LYS A 386 0.49 -10.33 19.85
N TYR A 387 0.12 -11.54 19.51
CA TYR A 387 -0.75 -11.83 18.39
C TYR A 387 -1.76 -12.91 18.74
N ARG A 388 -2.95 -12.77 18.17
CA ARG A 388 -3.94 -13.84 18.04
C ARG A 388 -3.84 -14.38 16.62
N VAL A 389 -3.43 -15.64 16.49
CA VAL A 389 -3.35 -16.30 15.18
C VAL A 389 -4.62 -17.11 14.96
N VAL A 390 -5.24 -16.91 13.80
CA VAL A 390 -6.43 -17.63 13.35
C VAL A 390 -6.10 -18.39 12.07
N MET A 391 -6.29 -19.69 12.10
CA MET A 391 -6.17 -20.58 10.95
C MET A 391 -7.59 -20.98 10.54
N ALA A 392 -7.98 -20.74 9.29
CA ALA A 392 -9.31 -21.06 8.79
C ALA A 392 -9.23 -21.90 7.51
N ASP A 393 -10.02 -22.97 7.43
CA ASP A 393 -10.20 -23.74 6.20
C ASP A 393 -11.30 -23.14 5.30
N ARG A 394 -11.54 -23.77 4.15
CA ARG A 394 -12.56 -23.35 3.17
C ARG A 394 -13.99 -23.41 3.68
N ASN A 395 -14.25 -24.31 4.62
CA ASN A 395 -15.58 -24.52 5.18
C ASN A 395 -15.83 -23.60 6.37
N GLY A 396 -14.86 -22.73 6.71
CA GLY A 396 -14.93 -21.81 7.82
C GLY A 396 -14.64 -22.45 9.18
N ALA A 397 -14.09 -23.67 9.21
CA ALA A 397 -13.60 -24.23 10.46
C ALA A 397 -12.35 -23.44 10.90
N GLU A 398 -12.33 -22.99 12.15
CA GLU A 398 -11.27 -22.14 12.68
C GLU A 398 -10.51 -22.80 13.83
N TRP A 399 -9.19 -22.62 13.83
CA TRP A 399 -8.29 -22.96 14.93
C TRP A 399 -7.52 -21.73 15.35
N LYS A 400 -7.42 -21.48 16.65
CA LYS A 400 -6.87 -20.23 17.19
C LYS A 400 -5.82 -20.53 18.24
N TYR A 401 -4.79 -19.68 18.30
CA TYR A 401 -3.83 -19.69 19.38
C TYR A 401 -3.22 -18.31 19.56
N ASP A 402 -2.81 -18.03 20.78
CA ASP A 402 -2.03 -16.84 21.10
C ASP A 402 -0.54 -17.09 20.85
N LEU A 403 0.12 -16.04 20.38
CA LEU A 403 1.52 -15.99 20.03
C LEU A 403 2.13 -14.75 20.67
N GLU A 404 3.22 -14.91 21.40
CA GLU A 404 4.01 -13.80 21.95
C GLU A 404 5.49 -14.11 21.74
N PHE A 405 6.24 -13.11 21.28
CA PHE A 405 7.69 -13.18 21.15
C PHE A 405 8.30 -11.78 21.26
N ASN A 406 9.50 -11.72 21.84
CA ASN A 406 10.22 -10.48 22.17
C ASN A 406 11.50 -10.30 21.38
#